data_AF-A0A4S2TBU9-F1
#
_entry.id   AF-A0A4S2TBU9-F1
#
_cell.length_a   1.000
_cell.length_b   1.000
_cell.length_c   1.000
_cell.angle_alpha   90.00
_cell.angle_beta   90.00
_cell.angle_gamma   90.00
#
_symmetry.space_group_name_H-M   'P 1'
#
loop_
_entity.id
_entity.type
_entity.pdbx_description
1 polymer ?
#
loop_
_entity_poly.entity_id
_entity_poly.type
_entity_poly.pdbx_seq_one_letter_code
_entity_poly.pdbx_strand_id
1 'polypeptide(L)'
;MKFTLGRRGAMAGAVAALTVGALATGITTASATSGWTRLSTSHGVGVYGNHTSTAGKVTSDLFNGDYIDILCWKRGENIANQGNVWYYIDNEWHASGWYGNSAGWVYAPYADDSNAWRTGMNECNFG
;
A
#
# COMPACT_ATOMS: atom_id res chain seq x y z
N MET A 1 -28.02 21.29 -25.58
CA MET A 1 -27.35 20.26 -24.75
C MET A 1 -25.88 20.30 -25.09
N LYS A 2 -24.99 20.56 -24.11
CA LYS A 2 -23.57 20.88 -24.32
C LYS A 2 -22.74 20.19 -23.24
N PHE A 3 -21.90 19.24 -23.63
CA PHE A 3 -20.67 18.80 -22.95
C PHE A 3 -19.79 18.14 -24.03
N THR A 4 -19.06 18.92 -24.84
CA THR A 4 -17.65 19.35 -24.67
C THR A 4 -16.67 18.17 -24.55
N LEU A 5 -16.24 17.64 -25.71
CA LEU A 5 -15.03 16.82 -25.82
C LEU A 5 -13.83 17.77 -25.95
N GLY A 6 -13.21 18.13 -24.82
CA GLY A 6 -12.04 19.00 -24.77
C GLY A 6 -10.72 18.21 -24.74
N ARG A 7 -10.22 17.77 -25.90
CA ARG A 7 -8.81 17.37 -26.08
C ARG A 7 -8.01 18.54 -26.62
N ARG A 8 -7.49 19.45 -25.77
CA ARG A 8 -6.42 20.40 -26.15
C ARG A 8 -5.61 20.85 -24.94
N GLY A 9 -4.30 20.66 -25.02
CA GLY A 9 -3.30 21.27 -24.16
C GLY A 9 -2.17 20.28 -23.90
N ALA A 10 -0.91 20.51 -24.25
CA ALA A 10 -0.25 21.50 -25.07
C ALA A 10 1.11 20.85 -25.40
N MET A 11 1.46 20.73 -26.69
CA MET A 11 2.82 20.32 -27.08
C MET A 11 3.73 21.51 -26.83
N ALA A 12 4.38 21.56 -25.67
CA ALA A 12 5.45 22.51 -25.38
C ALA A 12 6.78 21.86 -25.80
N GLY A 13 7.40 22.43 -26.83
CA GLY A 13 8.72 22.01 -27.29
C GLY A 13 9.79 22.20 -26.22
N ALA A 14 10.70 21.24 -26.11
CA ALA A 14 11.91 21.37 -25.33
C ALA A 14 13.11 21.16 -26.26
N VAL A 15 13.88 22.23 -26.39
CA VAL A 15 15.14 22.33 -27.14
C VAL A 15 16.18 21.43 -26.46
N ALA A 16 16.96 20.69 -27.25
CA ALA A 16 18.09 19.93 -26.76
C ALA A 16 19.18 20.85 -26.20
N ALA A 17 19.60 20.64 -24.95
CA ALA A 17 20.84 21.15 -24.40
C ALA A 17 21.55 20.01 -23.67
N LEU A 18 22.66 19.54 -24.24
CA LEU A 18 23.58 18.63 -23.56
C LEU A 18 24.32 19.42 -22.47
N THR A 19 24.07 19.10 -21.20
CA THR A 19 24.94 19.50 -20.10
C THR A 19 25.23 18.31 -19.19
N VAL A 20 26.52 18.19 -18.90
CA VAL A 20 27.20 17.15 -18.14
C VAL A 20 26.80 17.22 -16.66
N GLY A 21 26.52 16.07 -16.06
CA GLY A 21 26.65 15.85 -14.62
C GLY A 21 25.57 16.48 -13.72
N ALA A 22 24.44 15.78 -13.58
CA ALA A 22 23.64 15.82 -12.36
C ALA A 22 22.91 14.48 -12.22
N LEU A 23 23.14 13.77 -11.11
CA LEU A 23 22.33 12.65 -10.68
C LEU A 23 20.92 13.18 -10.39
N ALA A 24 20.08 13.26 -11.41
CA ALA A 24 18.67 13.47 -11.26
C ALA A 24 18.09 12.20 -10.61
N THR A 25 17.90 12.24 -9.30
CA THR A 25 16.97 11.35 -8.61
C THR A 25 15.63 11.52 -9.28
N GLY A 26 15.32 10.60 -10.20
CA GLY A 26 14.11 10.66 -11.01
C GLY A 26 12.91 10.90 -10.12
N ILE A 27 12.16 11.96 -10.40
CA ILE A 27 10.81 12.11 -9.88
C ILE A 27 10.01 11.01 -10.58
N THR A 28 9.99 9.82 -10.00
CA THR A 28 9.03 8.80 -10.40
C THR A 28 7.68 9.34 -9.97
N THR A 29 6.92 9.88 -10.91
CA THR A 29 5.47 9.99 -10.74
C THR A 29 4.96 8.57 -10.57
N ALA A 30 4.77 8.14 -9.32
CA ALA A 30 4.06 6.91 -9.03
C ALA A 30 2.66 7.07 -9.61
N SER A 31 2.44 6.48 -10.77
CA SER A 31 1.12 6.35 -11.35
C SER A 31 0.31 5.50 -10.40
N ALA A 32 -0.79 6.05 -9.88
CA ALA A 32 -1.69 5.35 -8.97
C ALA A 32 -2.25 4.10 -9.66
N THR A 33 -1.64 2.95 -9.40
CA THR A 33 -2.32 1.68 -9.58
C THR A 33 -3.34 1.58 -8.46
N SER A 34 -4.59 1.93 -8.76
CA SER A 34 -5.76 1.50 -7.99
C SER A 34 -5.89 -0.01 -8.17
N GLY A 35 -5.01 -0.76 -7.52
CA GLY A 35 -4.96 -2.21 -7.56
C GLY A 35 -4.55 -2.67 -6.18
N TRP A 36 -5.38 -3.52 -5.59
CA TRP A 36 -5.00 -4.26 -4.40
C TRP A 36 -3.79 -5.14 -4.75
N THR A 37 -2.88 -5.31 -3.79
CA THR A 37 -1.77 -6.26 -3.91
C THR A 37 -2.05 -7.41 -2.95
N ARG A 38 -2.03 -8.65 -3.44
CA ARG A 38 -2.18 -9.82 -2.58
C ARG A 38 -0.85 -10.20 -1.97
N LEU A 39 -0.80 -10.26 -0.65
CA LEU A 39 0.33 -10.79 0.10
C LEU A 39 -0.05 -12.12 0.74
N SER A 40 0.84 -13.10 0.64
CA SER A 40 0.73 -14.34 1.42
C SER A 40 1.33 -14.11 2.79
N THR A 41 0.58 -14.48 3.83
CA THR A 41 1.07 -14.44 5.20
C THR A 41 1.79 -15.75 5.51
N SER A 42 2.98 -15.64 6.11
CA SER A 42 3.82 -16.78 6.49
C SER A 42 4.01 -16.91 8.01
N HIS A 43 3.64 -15.86 8.75
CA HIS A 43 3.73 -15.73 10.21
C HIS A 43 2.37 -15.29 10.76
N GLY A 44 2.18 -15.28 12.08
CA GLY A 44 0.92 -14.88 12.73
C GLY A 44 0.62 -13.39 12.60
N VAL A 45 0.07 -12.96 11.47
CA VAL A 45 -0.17 -11.56 11.13
C VAL A 45 -1.49 -11.11 11.73
N GLY A 46 -1.43 -10.13 12.65
CA GLY A 46 -2.63 -9.54 13.24
C GLY A 46 -3.23 -8.44 12.38
N VAL A 47 -4.57 -8.42 12.31
CA VAL A 47 -5.35 -7.35 11.67
C VAL A 47 -6.03 -6.51 12.75
N TYR A 48 -5.71 -5.23 12.79
CA TYR A 48 -6.10 -4.29 13.84
C TYR A 48 -7.09 -3.26 13.32
N GLY A 49 -7.98 -2.76 14.18
CA GLY A 49 -8.93 -1.71 13.79
C GLY A 49 -8.28 -0.36 13.46
N ASN A 50 -7.02 -0.15 13.87
CA ASN A 50 -6.25 1.05 13.58
C ASN A 50 -4.76 0.71 13.43
N HIS A 51 -3.94 1.63 12.90
CA HIS A 51 -2.49 1.47 12.67
C HIS A 51 -1.65 1.56 13.97
N THR A 52 -2.11 0.85 15.01
CA THR A 52 -1.48 0.69 16.32
C THR A 52 -1.84 -0.67 16.91
N SER A 53 -0.89 -1.29 17.58
CA SER A 53 -1.02 -2.56 18.28
C SER A 53 -1.98 -2.52 19.47
N THR A 54 -2.28 -1.34 20.02
CA THR A 54 -3.26 -1.19 21.11
C THR A 54 -4.70 -1.17 20.61
N ALA A 55 -4.92 -1.05 19.29
CA ALA A 55 -6.26 -1.19 18.73
C ALA A 55 -6.74 -2.65 18.87
N GLY A 56 -8.05 -2.83 19.06
CA GLY A 56 -8.63 -4.18 19.04
C GLY A 56 -8.40 -4.84 17.69
N LYS A 57 -8.17 -6.17 17.70
CA LYS A 57 -8.14 -6.95 16.46
C LYS A 57 -9.54 -7.06 15.89
N VAL A 58 -9.66 -6.93 14.56
CA VAL A 58 -10.95 -7.03 13.86
C VAL A 58 -11.26 -8.47 13.44
N THR A 59 -10.22 -9.29 13.29
CA THR A 59 -10.32 -10.73 13.00
C THR A 59 -9.24 -11.50 13.76
N SER A 60 -9.27 -12.82 13.66
CA SER A 60 -8.21 -13.68 14.19
C SER A 60 -6.91 -13.47 13.42
N ASP A 61 -5.78 -13.83 14.04
CA ASP A 61 -4.49 -13.75 13.35
C ASP A 61 -4.46 -14.66 12.13
N LEU A 62 -3.84 -14.14 11.06
CA LEU A 62 -3.66 -14.84 9.80
C LEU A 62 -2.36 -15.64 9.86
N PHE A 63 -2.38 -16.86 9.35
CA PHE A 63 -1.25 -17.79 9.44
C PHE A 63 -0.81 -18.30 8.06
N ASN A 64 0.22 -19.14 8.04
CA ASN A 64 0.78 -19.70 6.82
C ASN A 64 -0.29 -20.30 5.90
N GLY A 65 -0.35 -19.77 4.67
CA GLY A 65 -1.33 -20.14 3.66
C GLY A 65 -2.51 -19.18 3.54
N ASP A 66 -2.69 -18.26 4.50
CA ASP A 66 -3.66 -17.18 4.42
C ASP A 66 -3.08 -16.01 3.58
N TYR A 67 -3.96 -15.19 3.02
CA TYR A 67 -3.62 -14.03 2.22
C TYR A 67 -4.35 -12.78 2.68
N ILE A 68 -3.74 -11.63 2.45
CA ILE A 68 -4.36 -10.32 2.61
C ILE A 68 -4.29 -9.54 1.30
N ASP A 69 -5.36 -8.81 1.01
CA ASP A 69 -5.38 -7.86 -0.09
C ASP A 69 -5.13 -6.46 0.49
N ILE A 70 -3.90 -5.95 0.32
CA ILE A 70 -3.49 -4.63 0.78
C ILE A 70 -3.82 -3.57 -0.27
N LEU A 71 -4.32 -2.42 0.16
CA LEU A 71 -4.76 -1.33 -0.73
C LEU A 71 -3.81 -0.14 -0.73
N CYS A 72 -3.36 0.24 0.46
CA CYS A 72 -2.52 1.41 0.68
C CYS A 72 -1.75 1.27 1.98
N TRP A 73 -0.80 2.18 2.23
CA TRP A 73 -0.03 2.22 3.47
C TRP A 73 -0.22 3.53 4.24
N LYS A 74 0.06 3.54 5.53
CA LYS A 74 0.15 4.77 6.35
C LYS A 74 1.23 4.63 7.41
N ARG A 75 1.74 5.75 7.90
CA ARG A 75 2.60 5.74 9.10
C ARG A 75 1.75 5.57 10.36
N GLY A 76 2.20 4.71 11.27
CA GLY A 76 1.53 4.44 12.53
C GLY A 76 2.50 4.16 13.67
N GLU A 77 2.12 3.27 14.58
CA GLU A 77 2.97 2.86 15.69
C GLU A 77 4.25 2.16 15.19
N ASN A 78 5.37 2.42 15.88
CA ASN A 78 6.63 1.70 15.67
C ASN A 78 6.79 0.59 16.70
N ILE A 79 6.68 -0.66 16.28
CA ILE A 79 6.79 -1.81 17.16
C ILE A 79 8.24 -2.32 17.13
N ALA A 80 8.85 -2.45 18.32
CA ALA A 80 10.18 -3.02 18.49
C ALA A 80 11.28 -2.42 17.57
N ASN A 81 11.14 -1.14 17.18
CA ASN A 81 12.05 -0.43 16.27
C ASN A 81 12.19 -1.06 14.86
N GLN A 82 11.20 -1.82 14.39
CA GLN A 82 11.24 -2.46 13.06
C GLN A 82 10.67 -1.56 11.95
N GLY A 83 10.07 -0.42 12.32
CA GLY A 83 9.49 0.53 11.39
C GLY A 83 8.09 0.95 11.82
N ASN A 84 7.56 1.96 11.15
CA ASN A 84 6.27 2.55 11.49
C ASN A 84 5.30 2.51 10.31
N VAL A 85 5.38 1.48 9.46
CA VAL A 85 4.52 1.32 8.28
C VAL A 85 3.43 0.30 8.57
N TRP A 86 2.20 0.66 8.19
CA TRP A 86 1.03 -0.19 8.32
C TRP A 86 0.29 -0.23 6.99
N TYR A 87 -0.18 -1.41 6.58
CA TYR A 87 -1.00 -1.58 5.39
C TYR A 87 -2.47 -1.62 5.76
N TYR A 88 -3.29 -0.90 5.01
CA TYR A 88 -4.73 -1.07 5.07
C TYR A 88 -5.12 -2.25 4.18
N ILE A 89 -5.88 -3.17 4.75
CA ILE A 89 -6.49 -4.29 4.04
C ILE A 89 -8.00 -4.07 3.94
N ASP A 90 -8.58 -4.56 2.86
CA ASP A 90 -10.04 -4.63 2.69
C ASP A 90 -10.55 -6.07 2.89
N ASN A 91 -9.69 -7.06 2.66
CA ASN A 91 -10.05 -8.47 2.63
C ASN A 91 -8.94 -9.38 3.14
N GLU A 92 -9.36 -10.47 3.78
CA GLU A 92 -8.53 -11.60 4.15
C GLU A 92 -9.05 -12.90 3.54
N TRP A 93 -8.12 -13.77 3.18
CA TRP A 93 -8.40 -15.09 2.62
C TRP A 93 -7.70 -16.13 3.46
N HIS A 94 -8.45 -17.12 3.92
CA HIS A 94 -7.88 -18.19 4.71
C HIS A 94 -7.63 -19.44 3.87
N ALA A 95 -6.58 -20.17 4.20
CA ALA A 95 -6.20 -21.41 3.53
C ALA A 95 -7.32 -22.48 3.56
N SER A 96 -8.23 -22.39 4.54
CA SER A 96 -9.43 -23.23 4.66
C SER A 96 -10.48 -22.98 3.55
N GLY A 97 -10.27 -21.96 2.71
CA GLY A 97 -11.20 -21.52 1.68
C GLY A 97 -12.23 -20.49 2.17
N TRP A 98 -12.14 -20.07 3.44
CA TRP A 98 -12.99 -19.00 3.97
C TRP A 98 -12.45 -17.62 3.56
N TYR A 99 -13.38 -16.74 3.20
CA TYR A 99 -13.12 -15.35 2.84
C TYR A 99 -13.77 -14.44 3.88
N GLY A 100 -12.97 -13.54 4.44
CA GLY A 100 -13.41 -12.51 5.36
C GLY A 100 -13.25 -11.13 4.72
N ASN A 101 -14.26 -10.29 4.92
CA ASN A 101 -14.22 -8.87 4.53
C ASN A 101 -13.91 -8.03 5.78
N SER A 102 -12.82 -8.37 6.50
CA SER A 102 -12.41 -7.62 7.69
C SER A 102 -11.44 -6.53 7.27
N ALA A 103 -12.00 -5.36 6.98
CA ALA A 103 -11.20 -4.18 6.73
C ALA A 103 -10.44 -3.74 8.00
N GLY A 104 -9.15 -3.45 7.85
CA GLY A 104 -8.31 -3.12 9.00
C GLY A 104 -6.87 -2.82 8.62
N TRP A 105 -5.99 -2.81 9.62
CA TRP A 105 -4.59 -2.43 9.50
C TRP A 105 -3.68 -3.57 9.90
N VAL A 106 -2.66 -3.81 9.08
CA VAL A 106 -1.66 -4.85 9.28
C VAL A 106 -0.28 -4.21 9.41
N TYR A 107 0.52 -4.67 10.37
CA TYR A 107 1.88 -4.16 10.56
C TYR A 107 2.80 -4.64 9.42
N ALA A 108 3.25 -3.71 8.59
CA ALA A 108 3.93 -4.03 7.33
C ALA A 108 5.24 -4.81 7.51
N PRO A 109 6.11 -4.51 8.50
CA PRO A 109 7.31 -5.32 8.75
C PRO A 109 7.01 -6.81 9.02
N TYR A 110 5.84 -7.12 9.58
CA TYR A 110 5.47 -8.51 9.88
C TYR A 110 4.74 -9.21 8.72
N ALA A 111 4.14 -8.44 7.79
CA ALA A 111 3.47 -8.97 6.62
C ALA A 111 4.43 -9.33 5.50
N ASP A 112 5.33 -8.41 5.13
CA ASP A 112 6.24 -8.58 4.00
C ASP A 112 7.57 -7.83 4.17
N ASP A 113 7.99 -7.59 5.42
CA ASP A 113 9.14 -6.75 5.76
C ASP A 113 8.99 -5.30 5.24
N SER A 114 7.77 -4.79 5.03
CA SER A 114 7.49 -3.49 4.38
C SER A 114 7.92 -3.38 2.92
N ASN A 115 8.00 -4.50 2.19
CA ASN A 115 8.44 -4.52 0.81
C ASN A 115 7.46 -3.79 -0.14
N ALA A 116 6.15 -4.05 -0.04
CA ALA A 116 5.14 -3.44 -0.89
C ALA A 116 5.18 -1.90 -0.82
N TRP A 117 5.33 -1.34 0.38
CA TRP A 117 5.60 0.09 0.59
C TRP A 117 6.83 0.57 -0.18
N ARG A 118 7.98 -0.09 -0.01
CA ARG A 118 9.24 0.27 -0.67
C ARG A 118 9.17 0.18 -2.19
N THR A 119 8.33 -0.71 -2.73
CA THR A 119 8.15 -0.88 -4.18
C THR A 119 7.18 0.13 -4.82
N GLY A 120 6.69 1.12 -4.06
CA GLY A 120 5.90 2.22 -4.59
C GLY A 120 4.39 2.10 -4.36
N MET A 121 3.96 1.39 -3.30
CA MET A 121 2.56 1.43 -2.89
C MET A 121 2.12 2.86 -2.52
N ASN A 122 0.85 3.18 -2.79
CA ASN A 122 0.30 4.50 -2.50
C ASN A 122 -0.05 4.66 -1.01
N GLU A 123 0.13 5.87 -0.50
CA GLU A 123 -0.29 6.23 0.86
C GLU A 123 -1.83 6.34 0.95
N CYS A 124 -2.42 5.91 2.06
CA CYS A 124 -3.84 6.02 2.31
C CYS A 124 -4.25 7.48 2.50
N ASN A 125 -5.25 7.94 1.74
CA ASN A 125 -5.85 9.28 1.91
C ASN A 125 -6.95 9.31 3.00
N PHE A 126 -6.90 8.36 3.92
CA PHE A 126 -7.85 8.20 5.01
C PHE A 126 -7.16 7.51 6.19
N GLY A 127 -7.88 7.35 7.28
CA GLY A 127 -7.44 6.61 8.47
C GLY A 127 -7.28 7.48 9.69
#